data_AF-B6DD02-F1
#
_entry.id   AF-B6DD02-F1
#
_cell.length_a   1.000
_cell.length_b   1.000
_cell.length_c   1.000
_cell.angle_alpha   90.00
_cell.angle_beta   90.00
_cell.angle_gamma   90.00
#
_symmetry.space_group_name_H-M   'P 1'
#
loop_
_entity.id
_entity.type
_entity.pdbx_description
1 polymer ?
#
loop_
_entity_poly.entity_id
_entity_poly.type
_entity_poly.pdbx_seq_one_letter_code
_entity_poly.pdbx_strand_id
1 'polypeptide(L)' 'MKLIILTGLVLFAIVSLIEAEEESGRVCIPLNGECSKSPDKCCDNINCDCYLRFEKGVQTGRPCFCTEKDVIFERDE' A
#
# COMPACT_ATOMS: atom_id res chain seq x y z
N MET A 1 -16.58 -12.59 41.95
CA MET A 1 -17.13 -12.04 40.69
C MET A 1 -16.32 -10.88 40.09
N LYS A 2 -15.61 -10.04 40.87
CA LYS A 2 -14.79 -8.94 40.31
C LYS A 2 -13.57 -9.37 39.47
N LEU A 3 -12.94 -10.50 39.79
CA LEU A 3 -11.72 -10.98 39.11
C LEU A 3 -11.98 -11.41 37.64
N ILE A 4 -13.13 -12.00 37.35
CA ILE A 4 -13.45 -12.57 36.02
C ILE A 4 -13.66 -11.44 34.98
N ILE A 5 -14.17 -10.29 35.42
CA ILE A 5 -14.42 -9.14 34.55
C ILE A 5 -13.10 -8.49 34.12
N LEU A 6 -12.13 -8.40 35.03
CA LEU A 6 -10.81 -7.85 34.74
C LEU A 6 -10.05 -8.71 33.71
N THR A 7 -10.12 -10.03 33.84
CA THR A 7 -9.46 -10.94 32.89
C THR A 7 -10.06 -10.86 31.48
N GLY A 8 -11.38 -10.66 31.36
CA GLY A 8 -12.02 -10.49 30.04
C GLY A 8 -11.62 -9.18 29.35
N LEU A 9 -11.54 -8.08 30.10
CA LEU A 9 -11.12 -6.77 29.59
C LEU A 9 -9.67 -6.77 29.10
N VAL A 10 -8.77 -7.45 29.83
CA VAL A 10 -7.37 -7.57 29.43
C VAL A 10 -7.24 -8.36 28.13
N LEU A 11 -7.99 -9.47 27.98
CA LEU A 11 -7.99 -10.25 26.74
C LEU A 11 -8.51 -9.44 25.54
N PHE A 12 -9.59 -8.66 25.72
CA PHE A 12 -10.12 -7.80 24.66
C PHE A 12 -9.13 -6.71 24.23
N ALA A 13 -8.44 -6.10 25.20
CA ALA A 13 -7.42 -5.09 24.91
C ALA A 13 -6.22 -5.68 24.13
N ILE A 14 -5.80 -6.90 24.47
CA ILE A 14 -4.71 -7.58 23.76
C ILE A 14 -5.12 -7.89 22.32
N VAL A 15 -6.32 -8.42 22.09
CA VAL A 15 -6.83 -8.69 20.73
C VAL A 15 -6.91 -7.41 19.91
N SER A 16 -7.42 -6.32 20.50
CA SER A 16 -7.52 -5.02 19.82
C SER A 16 -6.15 -4.45 19.43
N LEU A 17 -5.11 -4.72 20.24
CA LEU A 17 -3.75 -4.29 19.94
C LEU A 17 -3.17 -5.09 18.76
N ILE A 18 -3.43 -6.40 18.72
CA ILE A 18 -2.95 -7.32 17.68
C ILE A 18 -3.58 -7.00 16.32
N GLU A 19 -4.88 -6.65 16.28
CA GLU A 19 -5.54 -6.26 15.04
C GLU A 19 -4.97 -4.93 14.49
N ALA A 20 -4.63 -3.98 15.37
CA ALA A 20 -4.03 -2.71 14.96
C ALA A 20 -2.59 -2.85 14.45
N GLU A 21 -1.79 -3.78 14.99
CA GLU A 21 -0.43 -4.07 14.49
C GLU A 21 -0.45 -4.88 13.18
N GLU A 22 -1.45 -5.72 12.93
CA GLU A 22 -1.60 -6.39 11.62
C GLU A 22 -1.96 -5.39 10.50
N GLU A 23 -2.70 -4.32 10.82
CA GLU A 23 -3.01 -3.23 9.89
C GLU A 23 -1.82 -2.25 9.76
N SER A 24 -1.09 -2.01 10.85
CA SER A 24 0.13 -1.16 10.87
C SER A 24 1.41 -1.87 10.37
N GLY A 25 1.38 -3.19 10.17
CA GLY A 25 2.56 -4.03 9.94
C GLY A 25 2.89 -4.34 8.48
N ARG A 26 2.02 -3.96 7.53
CA ARG A 26 2.34 -4.08 6.10
C ARG A 26 2.91 -2.75 5.61
N VAL A 27 4.24 -2.67 5.54
CA VAL A 27 4.93 -1.57 4.85
C VAL A 27 4.42 -1.52 3.42
N CYS A 28 3.52 -0.57 3.14
CA CYS A 28 3.01 -0.32 1.82
C CYS A 28 3.99 0.55 1.04
N ILE A 29 3.93 0.46 -0.28
CA ILE A 29 4.75 1.24 -1.21
C ILE A 29 4.08 2.61 -1.36
N PRO A 30 4.76 3.72 -1.02
CA PRO A 30 4.19 5.06 -1.09
C PRO A 30 4.02 5.52 -2.55
N LEU A 31 3.35 6.67 -2.73
CA LEU A 31 3.21 7.33 -4.03
C LEU A 31 4.58 7.45 -4.74
N ASN A 32 4.60 7.16 -6.04
CA ASN A 32 5.78 7.09 -6.91
C ASN A 32 6.80 5.99 -6.56
N GLY A 33 6.54 5.11 -5.59
CA GLY A 33 7.38 3.97 -5.29
C GLY A 33 7.29 2.87 -6.36
N GLU A 34 8.40 2.13 -6.58
CA GLU A 34 8.43 1.04 -7.55
C GLU A 34 7.61 -0.16 -7.05
N CYS A 35 6.66 -0.63 -7.87
CA CYS A 35 5.76 -1.75 -7.56
C CYS A 35 5.88 -2.92 -8.54
N SER A 36 6.90 -2.93 -9.41
CA SER A 36 7.12 -3.95 -10.45
C SER A 36 7.07 -5.40 -9.93
N LYS A 37 7.51 -5.63 -8.68
CA LYS A 37 7.55 -6.96 -8.04
C LYS A 37 6.36 -7.23 -7.10
N SER A 38 5.60 -6.19 -6.76
CA SER A 38 4.62 -6.21 -5.67
C SER A 38 3.43 -5.28 -6.01
N PRO A 39 2.64 -5.58 -7.06
CA PRO A 39 1.60 -4.67 -7.56
C PRO A 39 0.44 -4.45 -6.57
N ASP A 40 0.26 -5.35 -5.60
CA ASP A 40 -0.76 -5.29 -4.55
C ASP A 40 -0.29 -4.56 -3.28
N LYS A 41 0.94 -4.02 -3.27
CA LYS A 41 1.54 -3.42 -2.07
C LYS A 41 1.54 -1.89 -2.05
N CYS A 42 0.98 -1.21 -3.05
CA CYS A 42 0.79 0.24 -2.96
C CYS A 42 -0.08 0.61 -1.75
N CYS A 43 0.18 1.76 -1.15
CA CYS A 43 -0.63 2.27 -0.06
C CYS A 43 -2.08 2.55 -0.50
N ASP A 44 -2.97 2.75 0.47
CA ASP A 44 -4.38 3.03 0.20
C ASP A 44 -4.55 4.24 -0.73
N ASN A 45 -5.60 4.19 -1.56
CA ASN A 45 -5.92 5.20 -2.59
C ASN A 45 -4.86 5.39 -3.69
N ILE A 46 -3.96 4.41 -3.87
CA ILE A 46 -2.95 4.39 -4.92
C ILE A 46 -3.04 3.06 -5.70
N ASN A 47 -2.78 3.06 -7.01
CA ASN A 47 -2.74 1.90 -7.90
C ASN A 47 -1.30 1.65 -8.40
N CYS A 48 -0.94 0.40 -8.73
CA CYS A 48 0.32 0.11 -9.40
C CYS A 48 0.14 0.19 -10.92
N ASP A 49 0.73 1.20 -11.55
CA ASP A 49 0.63 1.44 -12.99
C ASP A 49 1.97 1.27 -13.69
N CYS A 50 1.94 0.63 -14.87
CA CYS A 50 3.13 0.29 -15.63
C CYS A 50 3.24 1.11 -16.92
N TYR A 51 4.38 1.76 -17.11
CA TYR A 51 4.63 2.65 -18.24
C TYR A 51 5.63 2.03 -19.20
N LEU A 52 5.48 2.29 -20.51
CA LEU A 52 6.51 1.95 -21.47
C LEU A 52 7.63 2.98 -21.41
N ARG A 53 8.87 2.53 -21.19
CA ARG A 53 10.05 3.40 -21.21
C ARG A 53 10.68 3.36 -22.60
N PHE A 54 10.88 4.53 -23.18
CA PHE A 54 11.57 4.70 -24.46
C PHE A 54 12.83 5.53 -24.28
N GLU A 55 13.93 5.12 -24.91
CA GLU A 55 15.14 5.93 -25.06
C GLU A 55 15.42 6.12 -26.55
N LYS A 56 15.49 7.36 -27.02
CA LYS A 56 15.73 7.70 -28.44
C LYS A 56 14.77 6.97 -29.40
N GLY A 57 13.52 6.80 -29.00
CA GLY A 57 12.47 6.10 -29.76
C GLY A 57 12.51 4.57 -29.67
N VAL A 58 13.49 3.98 -28.98
CA VAL A 58 13.57 2.53 -28.77
C VAL A 58 12.98 2.18 -27.41
N GLN A 59 12.06 1.22 -27.35
CA GLN A 59 11.54 0.73 -26.07
C GLN A 59 12.66 0.03 -25.29
N THR A 60 12.94 0.50 -24.07
CA THR A 60 14.01 -0.02 -23.21
C THR A 60 13.49 -0.73 -21.96
N GLY A 61 12.21 -0.60 -21.63
CA GLY A 61 11.65 -1.29 -20.47
C GLY A 61 10.18 -0.99 -20.21
N ARG A 62 9.68 -1.55 -19.10
CA ARG A 62 8.32 -1.37 -18.61
C ARG A 62 8.30 -1.24 -17.07
N PRO A 63 8.80 -0.13 -16.51
CA PRO A 63 8.76 0.08 -15.06
C PRO A 63 7.32 0.29 -14.57
N CYS A 64 7.03 -0.14 -13.33
CA CYS A 64 5.74 0.07 -12.68
C CYS A 64 5.90 0.88 -11.39
N PHE A 65 5.00 1.83 -11.17
CA PHE A 65 5.01 2.74 -10.03
C PHE A 65 3.63 2.85 -9.39
N CYS A 66 3.61 3.11 -8.10
CA CYS A 66 2.39 3.42 -7.37
C CYS A 66 1.92 4.85 -7.72
N THR A 67 0.74 5.01 -8.33
CA THR A 67 0.16 6.30 -8.76
C THR A 67 -1.25 6.53 -8.22
N GLU A 68 -1.68 7.79 -8.17
CA GLU A 68 -2.98 8.16 -7.60
C GLU A 68 -4.13 7.44 -8.33
N LYS A 69 -5.05 6.83 -7.56
CA LYS A 69 -6.27 6.26 -8.14
C LYS A 69 -7.08 7.37 -8.79
N ASP A 70 -7.69 7.05 -9.93
CA ASP A 70 -8.65 7.91 -10.62
C ASP A 70 -8.08 9.29 -11.06
N VAL A 71 -6.74 9.39 -11.21
CA VAL A 71 -6.05 10.56 -11.76
C VAL A 71 -5.50 10.25 -13.14
N ILE A 72 -5.72 11.14 -14.10
CA ILE A 72 -5.18 11.06 -15.45
C ILE A 72 -4.20 12.22 -15.64
N PHE A 73 -2.94 11.90 -15.95
CA PHE A 73 -1.94 12.89 -16.32
C PHE A 73 -1.92 13.04 -17.84
N GLU A 74 -2.25 14.23 -18.31
CA GLU A 74 -2.10 14.62 -19.71
C GLU A 74 -0.87 15.51 -19.85
N ARG A 75 -0.21 15.44 -21.01
CA ARG A 75 0.87 16.37 -21.33
C ARG A 75 0.22 17.72 -21.66
N ASP A 76 0.62 18.76 -20.95
CA ASP A 76 0.27 20.14 -21.33
C ASP A 76 0.93 20.46 -22.68
N GLU A 77 0.15 20.96 -23.64
CA GLU A 77 0.56 21.21 -25.03
C GLU A 77 1.39 22.50 -25.19
#